data_AF-A0AAW2CVI0-F1
#
_entry.id   AF-A0AAW2CVI0-F1
#
_cell.length_a   1.000
_cell.length_b   1.000
_cell.length_c   1.000
_cell.angle_alpha   90.00
_cell.angle_beta   90.00
_cell.angle_gamma   90.00
#
_symmetry.space_group_name_H-M   'P 1'
#
loop_
_entity.id
_entity.type
_entity.pdbx_description
1 polymer ?
#
loop_
_entity_poly.entity_id
_entity_poly.type
_entity_poly.pdbx_seq_one_letter_code
_entity_poly.pdbx_strand_id
1 'polypeptide(L)'
;MTEFGKYLITYYPVLENSGADGLAIADELRVAVCENINLYMEKNEEEFQVYLNDFVLAVWSLLGTLTQSSSRDQLAVTAIKFFTMVSMSVHHALFAGEGVIPQICQSIVVLNVRLREEDEELFEMNYVEFIRRDIKGSDLDTRRRIACELLKRLRPIISNRSLR
;
A
#
# COMPACT_ATOMS: atom_id res chain seq x y z
N MET A 1 7.67 5.65 -18.36
CA MET A 1 7.20 4.65 -17.37
C MET A 1 8.31 3.79 -16.80
N THR A 2 9.32 3.38 -17.59
CA THR A 2 10.50 2.64 -17.12
C THR A 2 11.25 3.30 -15.96
N GLU A 3 11.43 4.63 -15.99
CA GLU A 3 12.13 5.36 -14.93
C GLU A 3 11.38 5.36 -13.59
N PHE A 4 10.04 5.44 -13.60
CA PHE A 4 9.23 5.31 -12.39
C PHE A 4 9.38 3.93 -11.75
N GLY A 5 9.40 2.87 -12.57
CA GLY A 5 9.67 1.52 -12.09
C GLY A 5 11.03 1.44 -11.40
N LYS A 6 12.08 2.00 -12.01
CA LYS A 6 13.42 2.06 -11.40
C LYS A 6 13.40 2.82 -10.07
N TYR A 7 12.81 4.02 -10.03
CA TYR A 7 12.82 4.83 -8.80
C TYR A 7 12.09 4.17 -7.64
N LEU A 8 11.07 3.36 -7.92
CA LEU A 8 10.29 2.67 -6.89
C LEU A 8 11.09 1.55 -6.20
N ILE A 9 11.87 0.78 -6.97
CA ILE A 9 12.55 -0.43 -6.48
C ILE A 9 14.05 -0.23 -6.20
N THR A 10 14.63 0.89 -6.63
CA THR A 10 16.05 1.17 -6.41
C THR A 10 16.32 1.38 -4.93
N TYR A 11 17.33 0.66 -4.43
CA TYR A 11 17.93 0.92 -3.12
C TYR A 11 18.98 2.03 -3.28
N TYR A 12 18.86 3.08 -2.47
CA TYR A 12 19.77 4.22 -2.52
C TYR A 12 20.74 4.17 -1.33
N PRO A 13 21.84 3.39 -1.38
CA PRO A 13 22.70 3.14 -0.21
C PRO A 13 23.26 4.42 0.42
N VAL A 14 23.52 5.45 -0.37
CA VAL A 14 24.06 6.72 0.13
C VAL A 14 23.01 7.50 0.93
N LEU A 15 21.74 7.43 0.54
CA LEU A 15 20.64 8.11 1.21
C LEU A 15 20.08 7.25 2.36
N GLU A 16 19.83 5.98 2.12
CA GLU A 16 19.19 5.11 3.11
C GLU A 16 20.13 4.77 4.28
N ASN A 17 21.45 4.80 4.07
CA ASN A 17 22.41 4.61 5.16
C ASN A 17 22.86 5.92 5.84
N SER A 18 22.40 7.10 5.36
CA SER A 18 22.75 8.38 5.99
C SER A 18 21.88 8.72 7.22
N GLY A 19 20.94 7.83 7.57
CA GLY A 19 20.06 7.96 8.71
C GLY A 19 18.60 8.23 8.31
N ALA A 20 17.80 8.66 9.28
CA ALA A 20 16.35 8.84 9.09
C ALA A 20 16.02 9.86 7.98
N ASP A 21 16.77 10.95 7.88
CA ASP A 21 16.51 12.02 6.91
C ASP A 21 16.72 11.55 5.46
N GLY A 22 17.77 10.76 5.20
CA GLY A 22 18.03 10.23 3.86
C GLY A 22 17.03 9.15 3.45
N LEU A 23 16.60 8.30 4.39
CA LEU A 23 15.51 7.35 4.15
C LEU A 23 14.19 8.07 3.85
N ALA A 24 13.89 9.16 4.56
CA ALA A 24 12.68 9.96 4.34
C ALA A 24 12.64 10.52 2.91
N ILE A 25 13.75 11.04 2.39
CA ILE A 25 13.84 11.53 1.00
C ILE A 25 13.59 10.39 0.00
N ALA A 26 14.17 9.21 0.23
CA ALA A 26 13.94 8.05 -0.63
C ALA A 26 12.48 7.61 -0.60
N ASP A 27 11.84 7.66 0.57
CA ASP A 27 10.43 7.32 0.73
C ASP A 27 9.50 8.38 0.12
N GLU A 28 9.82 9.68 0.22
CA GLU A 28 9.09 10.75 -0.47
C GLU A 28 9.09 10.56 -1.99
N LEU A 29 10.24 10.18 -2.57
CA LEU A 29 10.32 9.84 -3.99
C LEU A 29 9.39 8.66 -4.33
N ARG A 30 9.41 7.59 -3.51
CA ARG A 30 8.56 6.41 -3.73
C ARG A 30 7.07 6.75 -3.56
N VAL A 31 6.72 7.60 -2.60
CA VAL A 31 5.36 8.14 -2.42
C VAL A 31 4.92 8.86 -3.69
N ALA A 32 5.73 9.79 -4.19
CA ALA A 32 5.41 10.53 -5.41
C ALA A 32 5.23 9.60 -6.62
N VAL A 33 6.04 8.55 -6.74
CA VAL A 33 5.85 7.53 -7.79
C VAL A 33 4.53 6.77 -7.59
N CYS A 34 4.21 6.33 -6.37
CA CYS A 34 2.94 5.67 -6.05
C CYS A 34 1.72 6.56 -6.36
N GLU A 35 1.78 7.85 -6.04
CA GLU A 35 0.72 8.81 -6.34
C GLU A 35 0.52 8.98 -7.85
N ASN A 36 1.62 9.06 -8.61
CA ASN A 36 1.54 9.15 -10.07
C ASN A 36 0.92 7.91 -10.69
N ILE A 37 1.34 6.69 -10.30
CA ILE A 37 0.76 5.46 -10.87
C ILE A 37 -0.71 5.28 -10.47
N ASN A 38 -1.12 5.74 -9.28
CA ASN A 38 -2.53 5.82 -8.90
C ASN A 38 -3.29 6.76 -9.83
N LEU A 39 -2.76 7.96 -10.09
CA LEU A 39 -3.38 8.92 -10.99
C LEU A 39 -3.48 8.38 -12.43
N TYR A 40 -2.46 7.68 -12.93
CA TYR A 40 -2.51 7.03 -14.23
C TYR A 40 -3.59 5.95 -14.30
N MET A 41 -3.70 5.10 -13.28
CA MET A 41 -4.79 4.13 -13.18
C MET A 41 -6.18 4.78 -13.16
N GLU A 42 -6.32 5.96 -12.55
CA GLU A 42 -7.62 6.64 -12.47
C GLU A 42 -8.00 7.40 -13.75
N LYS A 43 -7.02 8.03 -14.41
CA LYS A 43 -7.28 9.00 -15.48
C LYS A 43 -6.92 8.50 -16.88
N ASN A 44 -5.94 7.58 -16.99
CA ASN A 44 -5.36 7.13 -18.26
C ASN A 44 -5.12 5.61 -18.23
N GLU A 45 -6.13 4.85 -17.81
CA GLU A 45 -6.06 3.39 -17.63
C GLU A 45 -5.67 2.68 -18.94
N GLU A 46 -6.24 3.12 -20.07
CA GLU A 46 -6.04 2.50 -21.38
C GLU A 46 -4.57 2.52 -21.82
N GLU A 47 -3.85 3.61 -21.57
CA GLU A 47 -2.42 3.72 -21.86
C GLU A 47 -1.55 3.09 -20.78
N PHE A 48 -2.02 3.06 -19.53
CA PHE A 48 -1.26 2.54 -18.40
C PHE A 48 -1.26 1.01 -18.31
N GLN A 49 -2.32 0.34 -18.78
CA GLN A 49 -2.51 -1.10 -18.62
C GLN A 49 -1.31 -1.96 -19.09
N VAL A 50 -0.57 -1.51 -20.10
CA VAL A 50 0.60 -2.24 -20.63
C VAL A 50 1.76 -2.31 -19.65
N TYR A 51 1.82 -1.41 -18.67
CA TYR A 51 2.84 -1.37 -17.62
C TYR A 51 2.34 -1.92 -16.28
N LEU A 52 1.04 -2.24 -16.19
CA LEU A 52 0.37 -2.51 -14.92
C LEU A 52 0.96 -3.72 -14.19
N ASN A 53 1.29 -4.80 -14.91
CA ASN A 53 1.84 -6.00 -14.30
C ASN A 53 3.18 -5.72 -13.59
N ASP A 54 4.07 -4.98 -14.26
CA ASP A 54 5.38 -4.62 -13.71
C ASP A 54 5.23 -3.74 -12.47
N PHE A 55 4.30 -2.78 -12.49
CA PHE A 55 4.05 -1.92 -11.33
C PHE A 55 3.39 -2.67 -10.16
N VAL A 56 2.50 -3.64 -10.42
CA VAL A 56 1.95 -4.50 -9.36
C VAL A 56 3.06 -5.28 -8.68
N LEU A 57 4.00 -5.87 -9.43
CA LEU A 57 5.14 -6.60 -8.87
C LEU A 57 6.11 -5.67 -8.12
N ALA A 58 6.38 -4.48 -8.65
CA ALA A 58 7.26 -3.51 -8.02
C ALA A 58 6.68 -2.99 -6.69
N VAL A 59 5.39 -2.63 -6.67
CA VAL A 59 4.70 -2.18 -5.45
C VAL A 59 4.56 -3.32 -4.44
N TRP A 60 4.35 -4.57 -4.90
CA TRP A 60 4.38 -5.74 -4.04
C TRP A 60 5.72 -5.89 -3.32
N SER A 61 6.81 -5.85 -4.08
CA SER A 61 8.18 -5.94 -3.53
C SER A 61 8.44 -4.81 -2.55
N LEU A 62 8.01 -3.58 -2.87
CA LEU A 62 8.12 -2.44 -1.98
C LEU A 62 7.40 -2.72 -0.65
N LEU A 63 6.11 -3.09 -0.69
CA LEU A 63 5.31 -3.41 0.49
C LEU A 63 5.95 -4.50 1.36
N GLY A 64 6.59 -5.50 0.75
CA GLY A 64 7.33 -6.55 1.46
C GLY A 64 8.57 -6.08 2.22
N THR A 65 9.11 -4.90 1.88
CA THR A 65 10.27 -4.29 2.55
C THR A 65 9.91 -3.20 3.56
N LEU A 66 8.64 -2.81 3.64
CA LEU A 66 8.21 -1.73 4.53
C LEU A 66 8.19 -2.17 6.00
N THR A 67 8.78 -1.34 6.85
CA THR A 67 8.70 -1.47 8.30
C THR A 67 7.36 -0.94 8.84
N GLN A 68 6.99 -1.35 10.05
CA GLN A 68 5.78 -0.88 10.72
C GLN A 68 5.90 0.52 11.36
N SER A 69 7.06 1.17 11.27
CA SER A 69 7.27 2.54 11.79
C SER A 69 6.30 3.55 11.18
N SER A 70 5.73 4.41 12.03
CA SER A 70 4.90 5.57 11.67
C SER A 70 5.51 6.48 10.59
N SER A 71 6.85 6.59 10.53
CA SER A 71 7.56 7.38 9.50
C SER A 71 7.27 6.93 8.07
N ARG A 72 6.92 5.66 7.85
CA ARG A 72 6.66 5.09 6.52
C ARG A 72 5.16 4.94 6.23
N ASP A 73 4.30 5.54 7.06
CA ASP A 73 2.84 5.39 6.95
C ASP A 73 2.31 5.89 5.61
N GLN A 74 2.78 7.06 5.16
CA GLN A 74 2.34 7.62 3.88
C GLN A 74 2.66 6.69 2.71
N LEU A 75 3.87 6.13 2.69
CA LEU A 75 4.30 5.21 1.65
C LEU A 75 3.48 3.92 1.63
N ALA A 76 3.25 3.32 2.80
CA ALA A 76 2.39 2.16 2.93
C ALA A 76 0.97 2.47 2.44
N VAL A 77 0.42 3.63 2.82
CA VAL A 77 -0.92 4.06 2.43
C VAL A 77 -1.04 4.21 0.91
N THR A 78 -0.14 4.94 0.27
CA THR A 78 -0.18 5.16 -1.19
C THR A 78 0.05 3.87 -1.99
N ALA A 79 0.88 2.97 -1.49
CA ALA A 79 1.12 1.66 -2.10
C ALA A 79 -0.11 0.73 -1.98
N ILE A 80 -0.75 0.67 -0.81
CA ILE A 80 -1.97 -0.14 -0.61
C ILE A 80 -3.15 0.45 -1.40
N LYS A 81 -3.24 1.78 -1.54
CA LYS A 81 -4.20 2.45 -2.44
C LYS A 81 -4.10 1.91 -3.86
N PHE A 82 -2.89 1.75 -4.39
CA PHE A 82 -2.68 1.20 -5.73
C PHE A 82 -3.26 -0.21 -5.87
N PHE A 83 -2.95 -1.10 -4.94
CA PHE A 83 -3.54 -2.45 -4.89
C PHE A 83 -5.07 -2.41 -4.79
N THR A 84 -5.62 -1.46 -4.04
CA THR A 84 -7.07 -1.27 -3.90
C THR A 84 -7.70 -0.85 -5.21
N MET A 85 -7.08 0.08 -5.95
CA MET A 85 -7.55 0.53 -7.27
C MET A 85 -7.50 -0.60 -8.30
N VAL A 86 -6.40 -1.35 -8.38
CA VAL A 86 -6.30 -2.50 -9.28
C VAL A 86 -7.37 -3.54 -8.97
N SER A 87 -7.66 -3.79 -7.69
CA SER A 87 -8.72 -4.73 -7.26
C SER A 87 -10.13 -4.27 -7.69
N MET A 88 -10.34 -2.97 -7.89
CA MET A 88 -11.62 -2.40 -8.32
C MET A 88 -11.75 -2.24 -9.84
N SER A 89 -10.62 -2.27 -10.56
CA SER A 89 -10.55 -2.10 -12.01
C SER A 89 -10.93 -3.38 -12.76
N VAL A 90 -11.04 -3.28 -14.09
CA VAL A 90 -11.19 -4.45 -14.98
C VAL A 90 -9.98 -5.39 -14.92
N HIS A 91 -8.85 -4.91 -14.40
CA HIS A 91 -7.62 -5.67 -14.23
C HIS A 91 -7.56 -6.48 -12.92
N HIS A 92 -8.66 -6.58 -12.16
CA HIS A 92 -8.74 -7.38 -10.93
C HIS A 92 -8.32 -8.86 -11.14
N ALA A 93 -8.37 -9.36 -12.37
CA ALA A 93 -7.88 -10.69 -12.75
C ALA A 93 -6.39 -10.89 -12.48
N LEU A 94 -5.59 -9.82 -12.36
CA LEU A 94 -4.19 -9.90 -11.92
C LEU A 94 -4.05 -10.52 -10.52
N PHE A 95 -5.08 -10.41 -9.67
CA PHE A 95 -5.13 -11.05 -8.36
C PHE A 95 -5.89 -12.40 -8.37
N ALA A 96 -6.34 -12.86 -9.54
CA ALA A 96 -7.10 -14.11 -9.69
C ALA A 96 -6.20 -15.37 -9.81
N GLY A 97 -4.88 -15.25 -9.64
CA GLY A 97 -3.98 -16.40 -9.50
C GLY A 97 -4.24 -17.22 -8.23
N GLU A 98 -4.05 -18.53 -8.27
CA GLU A 98 -4.13 -19.39 -7.08
C GLU A 98 -3.13 -18.92 -6.00
N GLY A 99 -3.57 -18.85 -4.74
CA GLY A 99 -2.73 -18.40 -3.62
C GLY A 99 -2.45 -16.90 -3.54
N VAL A 100 -2.68 -16.11 -4.60
CA VAL A 100 -2.36 -14.66 -4.62
C VAL A 100 -3.17 -13.88 -3.57
N ILE A 101 -4.48 -14.10 -3.48
CA ILE A 101 -5.33 -13.40 -2.50
C ILE A 101 -4.95 -13.79 -1.05
N PRO A 102 -4.80 -15.08 -0.70
CA PRO A 102 -4.25 -15.46 0.60
C PRO A 102 -2.92 -14.76 0.93
N GLN A 103 -2.02 -14.65 -0.05
CA GLN A 103 -0.74 -13.96 0.13
C GLN A 103 -0.93 -12.45 0.35
N ILE A 104 -1.82 -11.78 -0.40
CA ILE A 104 -2.15 -10.35 -0.17
C ILE A 104 -2.68 -10.17 1.26
N CYS A 105 -3.60 -11.04 1.68
CA CYS A 105 -4.18 -10.96 3.02
C CYS A 105 -3.11 -11.14 4.11
N GLN A 106 -2.23 -12.12 4.00
CA GLN A 106 -1.22 -12.40 5.01
C GLN A 106 -0.08 -11.37 5.02
N SER A 107 0.42 -11.00 3.85
CA SER A 107 1.66 -10.20 3.71
C SER A 107 1.38 -8.70 3.72
N ILE A 108 0.15 -8.26 3.42
CA ILE A 108 -0.19 -6.83 3.36
C ILE A 108 -1.29 -6.51 4.36
N VAL A 109 -2.46 -7.14 4.25
CA VAL A 109 -3.63 -6.73 5.05
C VAL A 109 -3.38 -6.96 6.54
N VAL A 110 -3.00 -8.17 6.94
CA VAL A 110 -2.80 -8.51 8.36
C VAL A 110 -1.71 -7.64 9.00
N LEU A 111 -0.61 -7.38 8.29
CA LEU A 111 0.48 -6.56 8.83
C LEU A 111 0.06 -5.10 9.05
N ASN A 112 -0.83 -4.56 8.22
CA ASN A 112 -1.23 -3.15 8.29
C ASN A 112 -2.53 -2.90 9.09
N VAL A 113 -3.22 -3.96 9.53
CA VAL A 113 -4.40 -3.87 10.42
C VAL A 113 -4.02 -4.05 11.90
N ARG A 114 -2.97 -4.83 12.17
CA ARG A 114 -2.46 -5.09 13.53
C ARG A 114 -2.14 -3.79 14.24
N LEU A 115 -2.42 -3.79 15.55
CA LEU A 115 -2.01 -2.70 16.44
C LEU A 115 -0.49 -2.75 16.60
N ARG A 116 0.16 -1.60 16.52
CA ARG A 116 1.60 -1.46 16.73
C ARG A 116 1.87 -1.08 18.19
N GLU A 117 3.08 -1.33 18.66
CA GLU A 117 3.51 -0.91 20.00
C GLU A 117 3.29 0.60 20.22
N GLU A 118 3.62 1.45 19.24
CA GLU A 118 3.37 2.90 19.30
C GLU A 118 1.88 3.27 19.39
N ASP A 119 0.99 2.43 18.84
CA ASP A 119 -0.45 2.63 18.91
C ASP A 119 -1.00 2.18 20.28
N GLU A 120 -0.43 1.13 20.87
CA GLU A 120 -0.72 0.67 22.25
C GLU A 120 -0.26 1.72 23.27
N GLU A 121 0.95 2.23 23.14
CA GLU A 121 1.47 3.31 23.98
C GLU A 121 0.60 4.56 23.89
N LEU A 122 0.18 4.96 22.67
CA LEU A 122 -0.73 6.08 22.51
C LEU A 122 -2.08 5.83 23.17
N PHE A 123 -2.60 4.60 23.10
CA PHE A 123 -3.85 4.24 23.76
C PHE A 123 -3.72 4.33 25.29
N GLU A 124 -2.63 3.83 25.87
CA GLU A 124 -2.39 3.88 27.31
C GLU A 124 -2.16 5.31 27.82
N MET A 125 -1.39 6.12 27.07
CA MET A 125 -1.02 7.47 27.47
C MET A 125 -2.12 8.50 27.15
N ASN A 126 -2.85 8.33 26.05
CA ASN A 126 -3.90 9.25 25.59
C ASN A 126 -4.91 8.56 24.64
N TYR A 127 -5.77 7.71 25.22
CA TYR A 127 -6.81 6.99 24.47
C TYR A 127 -7.74 7.91 23.66
N VAL A 128 -7.96 9.17 24.08
CA VAL A 128 -8.81 10.12 23.34
C VAL A 128 -8.18 10.48 21.99
N GLU A 129 -6.87 10.73 21.96
CA GLU A 129 -6.16 11.00 20.70
C GLU A 129 -6.05 9.76 19.84
N PHE A 130 -5.85 8.57 20.42
CA PHE A 130 -5.94 7.30 19.70
C PHE A 130 -7.29 7.14 19.00
N ILE A 131 -8.40 7.27 19.73
CA ILE A 131 -9.76 7.17 19.19
C ILE A 131 -9.98 8.25 18.13
N ARG A 132 -9.51 9.48 18.37
CA ARG A 132 -9.65 10.57 17.41
C ARG A 132 -8.91 10.29 16.10
N ARG A 133 -7.70 9.71 16.15
CA ARG A 133 -6.93 9.32 14.96
C ARG A 133 -7.59 8.17 14.20
N ASP A 134 -8.18 7.21 14.91
CA ASP A 134 -8.87 6.08 14.29
C ASP A 134 -10.23 6.50 13.67
N ILE A 135 -10.97 7.40 14.34
CA ILE A 135 -12.27 7.91 13.88
C ILE A 135 -12.13 9.00 12.81
N LYS A 136 -11.11 9.87 12.86
CA LYS A 136 -10.86 10.90 11.82
C LYS A 136 -10.24 10.28 10.57
N GLY A 137 -10.94 9.32 9.99
CA GLY A 137 -10.56 8.67 8.73
C GLY A 137 -11.12 9.33 7.48
N SER A 138 -11.74 10.53 7.52
CA SER A 138 -12.24 11.15 6.27
C SER A 138 -11.19 11.96 5.51
N ASP A 139 -10.24 12.58 6.20
CA ASP A 139 -9.36 13.59 5.58
C ASP A 139 -7.92 13.09 5.39
N LEU A 140 -7.48 12.06 6.12
CA LEU A 140 -6.17 11.42 5.97
C LEU A 140 -6.34 9.90 6.08
N ASP A 141 -5.94 9.16 5.05
CA ASP A 141 -6.01 7.70 5.06
C ASP A 141 -4.96 7.12 6.02
N THR A 142 -5.39 6.19 6.88
CA THR A 142 -4.49 5.43 7.77
C THR A 142 -4.17 4.06 7.18
N ARG A 143 -3.06 3.44 7.60
CA ARG A 143 -2.69 2.06 7.20
C ARG A 143 -3.83 1.07 7.45
N ARG A 144 -4.42 1.10 8.65
CA ARG A 144 -5.54 0.23 9.04
C ARG A 144 -6.75 0.42 8.13
N ARG A 145 -7.13 1.66 7.87
CA ARG A 145 -8.28 1.98 7.01
C ARG A 145 -8.06 1.46 5.60
N ILE A 146 -6.92 1.77 4.98
CA ILE A 146 -6.68 1.40 3.59
C ILE A 146 -6.48 -0.12 3.42
N ALA A 147 -5.85 -0.79 4.39
CA ALA A 147 -5.75 -2.24 4.40
C ALA A 147 -7.13 -2.92 4.53
N CYS A 148 -8.01 -2.38 5.38
CA CYS A 148 -9.39 -2.82 5.49
C CYS A 148 -10.18 -2.56 4.20
N GLU A 149 -9.98 -1.42 3.53
CA GLU A 149 -10.59 -1.16 2.22
C GLU A 149 -10.11 -2.17 1.17
N LEU A 150 -8.81 -2.42 1.06
CA LEU A 150 -8.27 -3.46 0.18
C LEU A 150 -8.94 -4.81 0.43
N LEU A 151 -9.04 -5.25 1.69
CA LEU A 151 -9.70 -6.51 2.06
C LEU A 151 -11.17 -6.54 1.59
N LYS A 152 -11.91 -5.43 1.76
CA LYS A 152 -13.29 -5.33 1.28
C LYS A 152 -13.35 -5.45 -0.25
N ARG A 153 -12.39 -4.88 -0.99
CA ARG A 153 -12.35 -4.94 -2.46
C ARG A 153 -11.91 -6.30 -3.01
N LEU A 154 -11.13 -7.07 -2.26
CA LEU A 154 -10.77 -8.44 -2.64
C LEU A 154 -11.92 -9.45 -2.45
N ARG A 155 -12.87 -9.17 -1.54
CA ARG A 155 -13.97 -10.08 -1.18
C ARG A 155 -14.76 -10.62 -2.39
N PRO A 156 -15.21 -9.82 -3.38
CA PRO A 156 -15.95 -10.33 -4.54
C PRO A 156 -15.13 -11.32 -5.38
N ILE A 157 -13.81 -11.14 -5.44
CA ILE A 157 -12.89 -12.02 -6.17
C ILE A 157 -12.81 -13.39 -5.48
N ILE A 158 -12.84 -13.40 -4.14
CA ILE A 158 -12.85 -14.63 -3.32
C ILE A 158 -14.19 -15.37 -3.50
N SER A 159 -15.31 -14.67 -3.34
CA SER A 159 -16.66 -15.27 -3.44
C SER A 159 -16.94 -15.90 -4.81
N ASN A 160 -16.46 -15.28 -5.90
CA ASN A 160 -16.63 -15.82 -7.24
C ASN A 160 -15.83 -17.12 -7.49
N ARG A 161 -14.80 -17.41 -6.70
CA ARG A 161 -14.09 -18.71 -6.78
C ARG A 161 -14.78 -19.81 -5.99
N SER A 162 -15.43 -19.50 -4.86
CA SER A 162 -16.15 -20.52 -4.08
C SER A 162 -17.42 -21.06 -4.77
N LEU A 163 -17.84 -20.41 -5.88
CA LEU A 163 -19.02 -20.77 -6.67
C LEU A 163 -18.68 -21.47 -8.01
N ARG A 164 -17.39 -21.73 -8.27
CA ARG A 164 -16.92 -22.52 -9.41
C ARG A 164 -16.20 -23.77 -8.92
#